data_AF-A0A3D0TZU5-F1
#
_entry.id   AF-A0A3D0TZU5-F1
#
_cell.length_a   1.000
_cell.length_b   1.000
_cell.length_c   1.000
_cell.angle_alpha   90.00
_cell.angle_beta   90.00
_cell.angle_gamma   90.00
#
_symmetry.space_group_name_H-M   'P 1'
#
loop_
_entity.id
_entity.type
_entity.pdbx_description
1 polymer ?
#
loop_
_entity_poly.entity_id
_entity_poly.type
_entity_poly.pdbx_seq_one_letter_code
_entity_poly.pdbx_strand_id
1 'polypeptide(L)'
;RHDEVEMAMEEGLMEAIPHLERRTNYIATFANIATLLGLLGTIMGLINAFTAVASADPSQKADLLSASISVAMNTTAFGLMAAIPLLLAFTYLQNKTNQLIDSMEMASVKFLNVFRQAQSQKAQSNGQG
;
A
#
# COMPACT_ATOMS: atom_id res chain seq x y z
N ARG A 1 -38.07 0.86 7.09
CA ARG A 1 -37.60 0.02 8.23
C ARG A 1 -36.65 -1.10 7.82
N HIS A 2 -36.94 -1.97 6.84
CA HIS A 2 -35.93 -2.96 6.36
C HIS A 2 -34.80 -2.29 5.58
N ASP A 3 -35.18 -1.43 4.64
CA ASP A 3 -34.23 -0.68 3.82
C ASP A 3 -33.34 0.23 4.68
N GLU A 4 -33.85 0.74 5.81
CA GLU A 4 -33.07 1.53 6.78
C GLU A 4 -31.95 0.72 7.45
N VAL A 5 -32.17 -0.57 7.74
CA VAL A 5 -31.14 -1.44 8.37
C VAL A 5 -30.09 -1.84 7.34
N GLU A 6 -30.50 -2.10 6.11
CA GLU A 6 -29.60 -2.38 4.98
C GLU A 6 -28.72 -1.17 4.66
N MET A 7 -29.32 0.02 4.56
CA MET A 7 -28.62 1.28 4.32
C MET A 7 -27.64 1.61 5.45
N ALA A 8 -28.04 1.42 6.73
CA ALA A 8 -27.16 1.66 7.87
C ALA A 8 -25.97 0.69 7.94
N MET A 9 -26.15 -0.57 7.54
CA MET A 9 -25.04 -1.53 7.44
C MET A 9 -24.08 -1.20 6.29
N GLU A 10 -24.62 -0.81 5.14
CA GLU A 10 -23.84 -0.44 3.97
C GLU A 10 -23.04 0.85 4.21
N GLU A 11 -23.63 1.84 4.89
CA GLU A 11 -22.98 3.07 5.32
C GLU A 11 -21.82 2.80 6.30
N GLY A 12 -22.02 1.90 7.28
CA GLY A 12 -20.97 1.49 8.20
C GLY A 12 -19.80 0.75 7.52
N LEU A 13 -20.07 -0.05 6.48
CA LEU A 13 -19.03 -0.68 5.67
C LEU A 13 -18.27 0.36 4.83
N MET A 14 -18.97 1.32 4.23
CA MET A 14 -18.36 2.42 3.46
C MET A 14 -17.43 3.29 4.30
N GLU A 15 -17.65 3.43 5.61
CA GLU A 15 -16.75 4.17 6.50
C GLU A 15 -15.54 3.32 6.95
N ALA A 16 -15.74 2.02 7.18
CA ALA A 16 -14.73 1.12 7.72
C ALA A 16 -13.70 0.66 6.67
N ILE A 17 -14.13 0.36 5.44
CA ILE A 17 -13.26 -0.14 4.35
C ILE A 17 -12.13 0.85 4.02
N PRO A 18 -12.38 2.15 3.79
CA PRO A 18 -11.32 3.11 3.46
C PRO A 18 -10.29 3.26 4.59
N HIS A 19 -10.71 3.13 5.85
CA HIS A 19 -9.79 3.21 7.00
C HIS A 19 -8.81 2.03 7.03
N LEU A 20 -9.25 0.84 6.65
CA LEU A 20 -8.42 -0.37 6.55
C LEU A 20 -7.46 -0.30 5.35
N GLU A 21 -7.94 0.16 4.20
CA GLU A 21 -7.13 0.33 2.99
C GLU A 21 -6.07 1.42 3.15
N ARG A 22 -6.44 2.57 3.73
CA ARG A 22 -5.54 3.73 3.88
C ARG A 22 -4.31 3.38 4.71
N ARG A 23 -4.43 2.56 5.76
CA ARG A 23 -3.29 2.10 6.57
C ARG A 23 -2.32 1.24 5.76
N THR A 24 -2.84 0.41 4.87
CA THR A 24 -2.04 -0.50 4.05
C THR A 24 -1.28 0.26 2.94
N ASN A 25 -1.92 1.26 2.33
CA ASN A 25 -1.35 2.06 1.26
C ASN A 25 -0.09 2.86 1.66
N TYR A 26 0.06 3.23 2.94
CA TYR A 26 1.28 3.91 3.40
C TYR A 26 2.54 3.09 3.15
N ILE A 27 2.49 1.77 3.29
CA ILE A 27 3.66 0.90 3.08
C ILE A 27 4.10 0.93 1.62
N ALA A 28 3.15 0.87 0.67
CA ALA A 28 3.45 1.04 -0.74
C ALA A 28 4.07 2.42 -1.04
N THR A 29 3.54 3.48 -0.42
CA THR A 29 4.11 4.82 -0.56
C THR A 29 5.56 4.88 -0.06
N PHE A 30 5.86 4.30 1.10
CA PHE A 30 7.23 4.23 1.62
C PHE A 30 8.16 3.43 0.71
N ALA A 31 7.70 2.32 0.13
CA ALA A 31 8.51 1.51 -0.80
C ALA A 31 8.86 2.29 -2.08
N ASN A 32 7.89 3.02 -2.62
CA ASN A 32 8.10 3.90 -3.78
C ASN A 32 9.07 5.04 -3.44
N ILE A 33 8.90 5.69 -2.28
CA ILE A 33 9.81 6.75 -1.82
C ILE A 33 11.24 6.20 -1.66
N ALA A 34 11.43 5.02 -1.07
CA ALA A 34 12.75 4.40 -0.92
C ALA A 34 13.44 4.17 -2.28
N THR A 35 12.68 3.74 -3.29
CA THR A 35 13.20 3.56 -4.66
C THR A 35 13.58 4.89 -5.29
N LEU A 36 12.72 5.90 -5.17
CA LEU A 36 12.96 7.25 -5.68
C LEU A 36 14.18 7.91 -4.99
N LEU A 37 14.38 7.67 -3.69
CA LEU A 37 15.55 8.12 -2.96
C LEU A 37 16.85 7.46 -3.46
N GLY A 38 16.82 6.17 -3.78
CA GLY A 38 17.96 5.48 -4.41
C GLY A 38 18.33 6.11 -5.75
N LEU A 39 17.34 6.37 -6.61
CA LEU A 39 17.53 7.04 -7.90
C LEU A 39 18.05 8.48 -7.74
N LEU A 40 17.52 9.23 -6.78
CA LEU A 40 18.03 10.56 -6.42
C LEU A 40 19.50 10.50 -6.00
N GLY A 41 19.88 9.49 -5.23
CA GLY A 41 21.26 9.24 -4.81
C GLY A 41 22.20 9.04 -6.00
N THR A 42 21.79 8.28 -7.02
CA THR A 42 22.57 8.19 -8.26
C THR A 42 22.78 9.54 -8.94
N ILE A 43 21.74 10.37 -9.00
CA ILE A 43 21.82 11.70 -9.63
C ILE A 43 22.81 12.58 -8.86
N MET A 44 22.71 12.62 -7.54
CA MET A 44 23.65 13.36 -6.69
C MET A 44 25.09 12.86 -6.84
N GLY A 45 25.30 11.54 -6.89
CA GLY A 45 26.62 10.95 -7.10
C GLY A 45 27.24 11.32 -8.45
N LEU A 46 26.44 11.33 -9.52
CA LEU A 46 26.89 11.73 -10.84
C LEU A 46 27.21 13.22 -10.93
N ILE A 47 26.40 14.10 -10.30
CA ILE A 47 26.70 15.54 -10.23
C ILE A 47 28.06 15.76 -9.58
N ASN A 48 28.30 15.13 -8.43
CA ASN A 48 29.58 15.22 -7.73
C ASN A 48 30.75 14.67 -8.58
N ALA A 49 30.53 13.59 -9.32
CA ALA A 49 31.51 13.01 -10.22
C ALA A 49 31.98 14.03 -11.27
N PHE A 50 31.03 14.67 -11.96
CA PHE A 50 31.35 15.63 -13.01
C PHE A 50 32.00 16.90 -12.45
N THR A 51 31.60 17.36 -11.26
CA THR A 51 32.25 18.49 -10.58
C THR A 51 33.69 18.18 -10.18
N ALA A 52 33.96 16.99 -9.66
CA ALA A 52 35.32 16.55 -9.30
C ALA A 52 36.22 16.43 -10.55
N VAL A 53 35.71 15.83 -11.62
CA VAL A 53 36.43 15.66 -12.90
C VAL A 53 36.73 16.98 -13.59
N ALA A 54 35.85 17.99 -13.46
CA ALA A 54 36.06 19.31 -14.05
C ALA A 54 37.29 20.03 -13.47
N SER A 55 37.65 19.71 -12.22
CA SER A 55 38.73 20.35 -11.46
C SER A 55 40.00 19.52 -11.37
N ALA A 56 39.97 18.26 -11.84
CA ALA A 56 41.03 17.28 -11.67
C ALA A 56 42.03 17.24 -12.84
N ASP A 57 43.24 16.77 -12.55
CA ASP A 57 44.27 16.53 -13.55
C ASP A 57 43.85 15.44 -14.55
N PRO A 58 44.19 15.57 -15.85
CA PRO A 58 43.77 14.64 -16.90
C PRO A 58 44.11 13.16 -16.62
N SER A 59 45.20 12.89 -15.90
CA SER A 59 45.63 11.54 -15.53
C SER A 59 44.75 10.90 -14.45
N GLN A 60 44.06 11.69 -13.62
CA GLN A 60 43.23 11.20 -12.51
C GLN A 60 41.72 11.23 -12.81
N LYS A 61 41.31 11.89 -13.91
CA LYS A 61 39.90 12.04 -14.30
C LYS A 61 39.16 10.70 -14.43
N ALA A 62 39.80 9.71 -15.04
CA ALA A 62 39.19 8.39 -15.25
C ALA A 62 38.92 7.65 -13.93
N ASP A 63 39.88 7.69 -13.00
CA ASP A 63 39.77 7.02 -11.71
C ASP A 63 38.73 7.70 -10.81
N LEU A 64 38.73 9.03 -10.75
CA LEU A 64 37.76 9.81 -9.99
C LEU A 64 36.33 9.59 -10.49
N LEU A 65 36.13 9.62 -11.81
CA LEU A 65 34.83 9.36 -12.42
C LEU A 65 34.34 7.95 -12.08
N SER A 66 35.21 6.94 -12.24
CA SER A 66 34.87 5.55 -11.97
C SER A 66 34.51 5.32 -10.50
N ALA A 67 35.25 5.94 -9.58
CA ALA A 67 34.97 5.87 -8.14
C ALA A 67 33.61 6.50 -7.80
N SER A 68 33.30 7.70 -8.32
CA SER A 68 32.02 8.36 -8.06
C SER A 68 30.82 7.62 -8.67
N ILE A 69 30.98 7.05 -9.87
CA ILE A 69 29.94 6.20 -10.48
C ILE A 69 29.68 4.96 -9.63
N SER A 70 30.73 4.32 -9.10
CA SER A 70 30.59 3.17 -8.19
C SER A 70 29.75 3.52 -6.96
N VAL A 71 30.02 4.67 -6.32
CA VAL A 71 29.24 5.15 -5.16
C VAL A 71 27.80 5.45 -5.56
N ALA A 72 27.58 6.08 -6.72
CA ALA A 72 26.25 6.35 -7.25
C ALA A 72 25.46 5.04 -7.41
N MET A 73 26.01 4.04 -8.09
CA MET A 73 25.38 2.73 -8.29
C MET A 73 25.08 2.00 -6.98
N ASN A 74 25.97 2.08 -5.99
CA ASN A 74 25.74 1.47 -4.68
C ASN A 74 24.54 2.10 -3.95
N THR A 75 24.30 3.40 -4.13
CA THR A 75 23.16 4.09 -3.52
C THR A 75 21.83 3.57 -4.08
N THR A 76 21.76 3.29 -5.38
CA THR A 76 20.59 2.64 -5.99
C THR A 76 20.42 1.22 -5.51
N ALA A 77 21.51 0.44 -5.40
CA ALA A 77 21.44 -0.91 -4.85
C ALA A 77 20.86 -0.92 -3.43
N PHE A 78 21.24 0.04 -2.58
CA PHE A 78 20.68 0.20 -1.24
C PHE A 78 19.19 0.59 -1.27
N GLY A 79 18.79 1.53 -2.14
CA GLY A 79 17.39 1.91 -2.33
C GLY A 79 16.51 0.73 -2.73
N LEU A 80 17.00 -0.12 -3.65
CA LEU A 80 16.30 -1.34 -4.06
C LEU A 80 16.30 -2.41 -2.95
N MET A 81 17.40 -2.55 -2.21
CA MET A 81 17.50 -3.48 -1.08
C MET A 81 16.48 -3.15 0.03
N ALA A 82 16.17 -1.87 0.24
CA ALA A 82 15.10 -1.44 1.14
C ALA A 82 13.70 -1.56 0.52
N ALA A 83 13.53 -1.23 -0.76
CA ALA A 83 12.23 -1.23 -1.42
C ALA A 83 11.65 -2.64 -1.62
N ILE A 84 12.47 -3.63 -2.00
CA ILE A 84 11.99 -4.99 -2.31
C ILE A 84 11.29 -5.66 -1.09
N PRO A 85 11.89 -5.69 0.12
CA PRO A 85 11.22 -6.23 1.30
C PRO A 85 9.96 -5.46 1.68
N LEU A 86 9.97 -4.13 1.51
CA LEU A 86 8.79 -3.29 1.78
C LEU A 86 7.63 -3.62 0.83
N LEU A 87 7.91 -3.84 -0.45
CA LEU A 87 6.88 -4.24 -1.43
C LEU A 87 6.31 -5.62 -1.11
N LEU A 88 7.14 -6.59 -0.74
CA LEU A 88 6.68 -7.91 -0.32
C LEU A 88 5.77 -7.83 0.92
N ALA A 89 6.17 -7.04 1.92
CA ALA A 89 5.38 -6.80 3.11
C ALA A 89 4.04 -6.11 2.79
N PHE A 90 4.05 -5.13 1.88
CA PHE A 90 2.84 -4.47 1.39
C PHE A 90 1.89 -5.47 0.74
N THR A 91 2.35 -6.29 -0.21
CA THR A 91 1.49 -7.28 -0.89
C THR A 91 0.89 -8.28 0.10
N TYR A 92 1.67 -8.73 1.10
CA TYR A 92 1.15 -9.61 2.14
C TYR A 92 0.05 -8.95 2.98
N LEU A 93 0.27 -7.71 3.40
CA LEU A 93 -0.69 -6.98 4.23
C LEU A 93 -1.95 -6.59 3.44
N GLN A 94 -1.79 -6.22 2.17
CA GLN A 94 -2.90 -5.93 1.26
C GLN A 94 -3.80 -7.15 1.06
N ASN A 95 -3.22 -8.33 0.86
CA ASN A 95 -4.00 -9.56 0.76
C ASN A 95 -4.80 -9.85 2.05
N LYS A 96 -4.21 -9.61 3.23
CA LYS A 96 -4.92 -9.76 4.51
C LYS A 96 -6.04 -8.74 4.66
N THR A 97 -5.80 -7.48 4.28
CA THR A 97 -6.81 -6.42 4.34
C THR A 97 -8.00 -6.75 3.43
N ASN A 98 -7.75 -7.21 2.20
CA ASN A 98 -8.81 -7.62 1.28
C ASN A 98 -9.61 -8.80 1.84
N GLN A 99 -8.95 -9.84 2.37
CA GLN A 99 -9.66 -10.96 3.01
C GLN A 99 -10.54 -10.53 4.19
N LEU A 100 -10.11 -9.51 4.95
CA LEU A 100 -10.91 -8.95 6.03
C LEU A 100 -12.13 -8.21 5.51
N ILE A 101 -11.97 -7.40 4.46
CA ILE A 101 -13.07 -6.69 3.78
C ILE A 101 -14.09 -7.70 3.25
N ASP A 102 -13.64 -8.71 2.50
CA ASP A 102 -14.51 -9.79 1.98
C ASP A 102 -15.29 -10.48 3.10
N SER A 103 -14.64 -10.72 4.25
CA SER A 103 -15.27 -11.33 5.42
C SER A 103 -16.32 -10.43 6.06
N MET A 104 -16.07 -9.12 6.11
CA MET A 104 -17.01 -8.12 6.63
C MET A 104 -18.24 -7.98 5.74
N GLU A 105 -18.05 -7.92 4.41
CA GLU A 105 -19.14 -7.91 3.44
C GLU A 105 -19.99 -9.18 3.57
N MET A 106 -19.36 -10.36 3.64
CA MET A 106 -20.07 -11.62 3.77
C MET A 106 -20.84 -11.73 5.10
N ALA A 107 -20.27 -11.20 6.20
CA ALA A 107 -20.96 -11.13 7.48
C ALA A 107 -22.20 -10.22 7.41
N SER A 108 -22.09 -9.08 6.73
CA SER A 108 -23.21 -8.16 6.51
C SER A 108 -24.36 -8.82 5.75
N VAL A 109 -24.04 -9.47 4.62
CA VAL A 109 -25.04 -10.20 3.81
C VAL A 109 -25.70 -11.33 4.60
N LYS A 110 -24.93 -12.12 5.36
CA LYS A 110 -25.48 -13.18 6.22
C LYS A 110 -26.41 -12.62 7.28
N PHE A 111 -26.04 -11.51 7.93
CA PHE A 111 -26.87 -10.86 8.94
C PHE A 111 -28.19 -10.37 8.34
N LEU A 112 -28.15 -9.70 7.18
CA LEU A 112 -29.36 -9.26 6.47
C LEU A 112 -30.27 -10.43 6.09
N ASN A 113 -29.70 -11.54 5.61
CA ASN A 113 -30.48 -12.73 5.27
C ASN A 113 -31.16 -13.37 6.49
N VAL A 114 -30.45 -13.49 7.62
CA VAL A 114 -31.02 -14.01 8.87
C VAL A 114 -32.09 -13.07 9.42
N PHE A 115 -31.85 -11.76 9.38
CA PHE A 115 -32.81 -10.75 9.80
C PHE A 115 -34.08 -10.76 8.95
N ARG A 116 -33.95 -10.89 7.62
CA ARG A 116 -35.08 -11.07 6.70
C ARG A 116 -35.89 -12.31 7.06
N GLN A 117 -35.25 -13.47 7.26
CA GLN A 117 -35.94 -14.72 7.65
C GLN A 117 -36.67 -14.60 9.00
N ALA A 118 -36.05 -13.98 10.00
CA ALA A 118 -36.66 -13.78 11.32
C ALA A 118 -37.91 -12.89 11.26
N GLN A 119 -37.92 -11.88 10.38
CA GLN A 119 -39.10 -11.05 10.15
C GLN A 119 -40.20 -11.78 9.36
N SER A 120 -39.84 -12.58 8.36
CA SER A 120 -40.81 -13.41 7.61
C SER A 120 -41.56 -14.39 8.53
N GLN A 121 -40.88 -14.99 9.50
CA GLN A 121 -41.51 -15.89 10.49
C GLN A 121 -42.46 -15.15 11.44
N LYS A 122 -42.08 -13.96 11.92
CA LYS A 122 -42.98 -13.12 12.75
C LYS A 122 -44.23 -12.68 12.00
N ALA A 123 -44.11 -12.34 10.71
CA ALA A 123 -45.26 -11.96 9.89
C ALA A 123 -46.25 -13.12 9.68
N GLN A 124 -45.74 -14.36 9.56
CA GLN A 124 -46.59 -15.56 9.42
C GLN A 124 -47.26 -15.95 10.74
N SER A 125 -46.62 -15.75 11.90
CA SER A 125 -47.25 -16.08 13.20
C SER A 125 -48.33 -15.08 13.62
N ASN A 126 -48.25 -13.82 13.16
CA ASN A 126 -49.25 -12.78 13.48
C ASN A 126 -50.48 -12.77 12.56
N GLY A 127 -50.47 -13.56 11.47
CA GLY A 127 -51.62 -13.71 10.56
C GLY A 127 -52.55 -14.89 10.88
N GLN A 128 -52.29 -15.63 11.97
CA GLN A 128 -53.07 -16.81 12.40
C GLN A 128 -53.84 -16.60 13.73
N GLY A 129 -53.90 -15.37 14.25
CA GLY A 129 -54.73 -15.01 15.41
C GLY A 129 -55.82 -14.03 15.02
#